data_AF-A0A060BUX0-F1
#
_entry.id   AF-A0A060BUX0-F1
#
_cell.length_a   1.000
_cell.length_b   1.000
_cell.length_c   1.000
_cell.angle_alpha   90.00
_cell.angle_beta   90.00
_cell.angle_gamma   90.00
#
_symmetry.space_group_name_H-M   'P 1'
#
loop_
_entity.id
_entity.type
_entity.pdbx_description
1 polymer ?
#
loop_
_entity_poly.entity_id
_entity_poly.type
_entity_poly.pdbx_seq_one_letter_code
_entity_poly.pdbx_strand_id
1 'polypeptide(L)'
;MLKTRLIDFARARESAARERRGEPTDGVDELFDPDVLTIGFARRFATYKRATLLLHDLERLRPLLESERTPIQLIFAGKAHPHDQPGKELLQRIARLSHEPPFAGRILFIEDYDI
;
A
#
# COMPACT_ATOMS: atom_id res chain seq x y z
N MET A 1 20.07 -5.10 3.90
CA MET A 1 19.90 -4.68 2.49
C MET A 1 18.81 -3.61 2.39
N LEU A 2 18.72 -2.88 1.27
CA LEU A 2 17.78 -1.75 1.09
C LEU A 2 16.30 -2.16 1.20
N LYS A 3 15.93 -3.37 0.73
CA LYS A 3 14.56 -3.88 0.79
C LYS A 3 14.07 -4.14 2.23
N THR A 4 14.91 -4.75 3.05
CA THR A 4 14.61 -4.98 4.48
C THR A 4 14.31 -3.64 5.18
N ARG A 5 15.11 -2.60 4.92
CA ARG A 5 14.86 -1.26 5.48
C ARG A 5 13.53 -0.66 5.04
N LEU A 6 13.09 -0.91 3.81
CA LEU A 6 11.78 -0.48 3.32
C LEU A 6 10.65 -1.21 4.05
N ILE A 7 10.80 -2.52 4.26
CA ILE A 7 9.81 -3.33 4.97
C ILE A 7 9.74 -2.91 6.43
N ASP A 8 10.88 -2.75 7.12
CA ASP A 8 10.92 -2.28 8.51
C ASP A 8 10.26 -0.90 8.64
N PHE A 9 10.54 0.01 7.69
CA PHE A 9 9.89 1.31 7.62
C PHE A 9 8.37 1.20 7.43
N ALA A 10 7.92 0.32 6.53
CA ALA A 10 6.50 0.07 6.26
C ALA A 10 5.78 -0.49 7.51
N ARG A 11 6.38 -1.46 8.21
CA ARG A 11 5.87 -2.04 9.46
C ARG A 11 5.75 -0.98 10.55
N ALA A 12 6.79 -0.18 10.75
CA ALA A 12 6.77 0.90 11.74
C ALA A 12 5.66 1.92 11.45
N ARG A 13 5.44 2.26 10.17
CA ARG A 13 4.36 3.18 9.79
C ARG A 13 2.98 2.58 10.02
N GLU A 14 2.78 1.32 9.65
CA GLU A 14 1.52 0.62 9.86
C GLU A 14 1.20 0.48 11.35
N SER A 15 2.18 0.10 12.17
CA SER A 15 2.03 0.03 13.64
C SER A 15 1.55 1.37 14.19
N ALA A 16 2.27 2.46 13.87
CA ALA A 16 1.89 3.79 14.30
C ALA A 16 0.51 4.24 13.77
N ALA A 17 0.12 3.79 12.58
CA ALA A 17 -1.19 4.09 12.00
C ALA A 17 -2.32 3.38 12.76
N ARG A 18 -2.14 2.10 13.09
CA ARG A 18 -3.07 1.31 13.90
C ARG A 18 -3.22 1.88 15.31
N GLU A 19 -2.12 2.27 15.95
CA GLU A 19 -2.15 2.93 17.25
C GLU A 19 -3.01 4.21 17.23
N ARG A 20 -2.85 5.06 16.20
CA ARG A 20 -3.67 6.28 16.04
C ARG A 20 -5.17 5.97 15.84
N ARG A 21 -5.49 4.83 15.24
CA ARG A 21 -6.88 4.36 15.03
C ARG A 21 -7.44 3.60 16.24
N GLY A 22 -6.62 3.29 17.25
CA GLY A 22 -7.00 2.43 18.36
C GLY A 22 -7.16 0.95 17.97
N GLU A 23 -6.48 0.53 16.90
CA GLU A 23 -6.48 -0.84 16.39
C GLU A 23 -5.31 -1.66 16.97
N PRO A 24 -5.45 -2.98 17.16
CA PRO A 24 -4.35 -3.84 17.58
C PRO A 24 -3.19 -3.86 16.58
N THR A 25 -1.97 -3.79 17.08
CA THR A 25 -0.73 -3.88 16.28
C THR A 25 -0.28 -5.31 16.02
N ASP A 26 -1.06 -6.31 16.44
CA ASP A 26 -0.78 -7.72 16.19
C ASP A 26 -0.68 -8.00 14.68
N GLY A 27 0.28 -8.82 14.28
CA GLY A 27 0.47 -9.17 12.86
C GLY A 27 1.30 -8.16 12.06
N VAL A 28 1.69 -7.01 12.64
CA VAL A 28 2.46 -5.98 11.91
C VAL A 28 3.90 -6.43 11.66
N ASP A 29 4.49 -7.20 12.56
CA ASP A 29 5.85 -7.72 12.39
C ASP A 29 5.94 -8.78 11.28
N GLU A 30 4.84 -9.44 10.97
CA GLU A 30 4.70 -10.37 9.85
C GLU A 30 4.30 -9.66 8.53
N LEU A 31 4.01 -8.36 8.57
CA LEU A 31 3.62 -7.61 7.38
C LEU A 31 4.78 -7.56 6.40
N PHE A 32 4.51 -8.07 5.20
CA PHE A 32 5.44 -8.23 4.09
C PHE A 32 6.64 -9.14 4.34
N ASP A 33 6.92 -9.97 3.33
CA ASP A 33 8.04 -10.88 3.27
C ASP A 33 9.20 -10.25 2.46
N PRO A 34 10.43 -10.17 3.03
CA PRO A 34 11.62 -9.67 2.35
C PRO A 34 12.07 -10.48 1.14
N ASP A 35 11.58 -11.70 0.93
CA ASP A 35 11.90 -12.54 -0.22
C ASP A 35 10.86 -12.41 -1.35
N VAL A 36 9.67 -11.86 -1.07
CA VAL A 36 8.60 -11.67 -2.06
C VAL A 36 8.74 -10.37 -2.84
N LEU A 37 8.52 -10.36 -4.15
CA LEU A 37 8.65 -9.16 -4.99
C LEU A 37 7.79 -8.00 -4.45
N THR A 38 8.44 -6.91 -4.04
CA THR A 38 7.77 -5.69 -3.56
C THR A 38 7.85 -4.61 -4.63
N ILE A 39 6.69 -4.10 -5.05
CA ILE A 39 6.58 -3.01 -6.01
C ILE A 39 6.09 -1.77 -5.27
N GLY A 40 6.92 -0.74 -5.24
CA GLY A 40 6.61 0.55 -4.64
C GLY A 40 6.08 1.55 -5.66
N PHE A 41 5.00 2.24 -5.33
CA PHE A 41 4.47 3.40 -6.05
C PHE A 41 4.47 4.63 -5.15
N ALA A 42 5.59 5.36 -5.14
CA ALA A 42 5.80 6.53 -4.30
C ALA A 42 5.82 7.82 -5.15
N ARG A 43 4.67 8.50 -5.30
CA ARG A 43 4.58 9.77 -6.03
C ARG A 43 3.36 10.60 -5.67
N ARG A 44 3.40 11.91 -5.94
CA ARG A 44 2.20 12.76 -5.87
C ARG A 44 1.12 12.24 -6.81
N PHE A 45 -0.06 11.96 -6.27
CA PHE A 45 -1.23 11.51 -7.01
C PHE A 45 -1.85 12.71 -7.69
N ALA A 46 -1.92 12.64 -9.02
CA ALA A 46 -2.61 13.60 -9.86
C ALA A 46 -3.40 12.79 -10.89
N THR A 47 -4.57 13.25 -11.29
CA THR A 47 -5.48 12.52 -12.21
C THR A 47 -4.83 12.02 -13.51
N TYR A 48 -3.81 12.70 -14.03
CA TYR A 48 -3.09 12.28 -15.24
C TYR A 48 -2.06 11.15 -15.01
N LYS A 49 -1.70 10.89 -13.75
CA LYS A 49 -0.75 9.82 -13.40
C LYS A 49 -1.56 8.54 -13.23
N ARG A 50 -1.35 7.63 -14.18
CA ARG A 50 -1.94 6.30 -14.35
C ARG A 50 -1.72 5.30 -13.18
N ALA A 51 -1.59 5.78 -11.94
CA ALA A 51 -1.62 4.98 -10.71
C ALA A 51 -2.88 4.09 -10.64
N THR A 52 -3.96 4.58 -11.26
CA THR A 52 -5.21 3.86 -11.46
C THR A 52 -5.07 2.59 -12.27
N LEU A 53 -4.05 2.40 -13.12
CA LEU A 53 -3.97 1.22 -13.98
C LEU A 53 -3.87 -0.10 -13.21
N LEU A 54 -3.09 -0.12 -12.12
CA LEU A 54 -2.97 -1.32 -11.29
C LEU A 54 -4.28 -1.64 -10.55
N LEU A 55 -5.10 -0.63 -10.29
CA LEU A 55 -6.33 -0.72 -9.49
C LEU A 55 -7.60 -0.70 -10.34
N HIS A 56 -7.45 -0.48 -11.65
CA HIS A 56 -8.53 -0.47 -12.62
C HIS A 56 -9.06 -1.89 -12.82
N ASP A 57 -8.18 -2.88 -12.73
CA ASP A 57 -8.49 -4.29 -12.92
C ASP A 57 -8.04 -5.11 -11.70
N LEU A 58 -8.84 -5.01 -10.63
CA LEU A 58 -8.61 -5.74 -9.38
C LEU A 58 -8.76 -7.26 -9.57
N GLU A 59 -9.57 -7.70 -10.53
CA GLU A 59 -9.75 -9.12 -10.85
C GLU A 59 -8.48 -9.74 -11.42
N ARG A 60 -7.74 -8.99 -12.25
CA ARG A 60 -6.41 -9.41 -12.71
C ARG A 60 -5.32 -9.23 -11.68
N LEU A 61 -5.43 -8.22 -10.81
CA LEU A 61 -4.43 -7.97 -9.77
C LEU A 61 -4.48 -9.04 -8.67
N ARG A 62 -5.66 -9.47 -8.24
CA ARG A 62 -5.85 -10.42 -7.14
C ARG A 62 -5.04 -11.71 -7.32
N PRO A 63 -5.11 -12.45 -8.44
CA PRO A 63 -4.33 -13.67 -8.63
C PRO A 63 -2.82 -13.47 -8.56
N LEU A 64 -2.31 -12.29 -8.94
CA LEU A 64 -0.89 -11.97 -8.84
C LEU A 64 -0.46 -11.75 -7.40
N LEU A 65 -1.30 -11.04 -6.63
CA LEU A 65 -1.06 -10.85 -5.21
C LEU A 65 -1.12 -12.19 -4.47
N GLU A 66 -2.09 -13.05 -4.80
CA GLU A 66 -2.38 -14.33 -4.14
C GLU A 66 -1.53 -15.54 -4.59
N SER A 67 -0.79 -15.42 -5.69
CA SER A 67 -0.02 -16.52 -6.27
C SER A 67 0.90 -17.20 -5.25
N GLU A 68 0.78 -18.52 -5.09
CA GLU A 68 1.68 -19.31 -4.25
C GLU A 68 3.09 -19.44 -4.87
N ARG A 69 3.20 -19.30 -6.19
CA ARG A 69 4.46 -19.49 -6.93
C ARG A 69 5.24 -18.20 -7.12
N THR A 70 4.54 -17.10 -7.33
CA THR A 70 5.11 -15.79 -7.63
C THR A 70 4.28 -14.68 -7.00
N PRO A 71 4.16 -14.65 -5.65
CA PRO A 71 3.40 -13.59 -5.00
C PRO A 71 4.06 -12.24 -5.25
N ILE A 72 3.25 -11.19 -5.26
CA ILE A 72 3.73 -9.80 -5.27
C ILE A 72 3.17 -9.04 -4.08
N GLN A 73 3.84 -7.96 -3.72
CA GLN A 73 3.45 -7.04 -2.66
C GLN A 73 3.47 -5.62 -3.19
N LEU A 74 2.50 -4.81 -2.78
CA LEU A 74 2.37 -3.43 -3.25
C LEU A 74 2.49 -2.46 -2.08
N ILE A 75 3.32 -1.44 -2.26
CA ILE A 75 3.40 -0.30 -1.35
C ILE A 75 3.02 0.95 -2.12
N PHE A 76 1.97 1.64 -1.70
CA PHE A 76 1.59 2.94 -2.22
C PHE A 76 1.98 4.02 -1.23
N ALA A 77 2.62 5.08 -1.70
CA ALA A 77 2.98 6.23 -0.88
C ALA A 77 2.77 7.53 -1.67
N GLY A 78 2.20 8.54 -1.03
CA GLY A 78 2.08 9.86 -1.61
C GLY A 78 0.86 10.63 -1.17
N LYS A 79 0.79 11.86 -1.66
CA LYS A 79 -0.28 12.82 -1.36
C LYS A 79 -0.91 13.37 -2.64
N ALA A 80 -2.19 13.69 -2.56
CA ALA A 80 -2.91 14.42 -3.58
C ALA A 80 -2.81 15.93 -3.33
N HIS A 81 -2.94 16.74 -4.38
CA HIS A 81 -2.99 18.19 -4.21
C HIS A 81 -4.27 18.57 -3.42
N PRO A 82 -4.25 19.59 -2.54
CA PRO A 82 -5.44 19.99 -1.77
C PRO A 82 -6.68 20.30 -2.63
N HIS A 83 -6.47 20.73 -3.88
CA HIS A 83 -7.55 21.04 -4.83
C HIS A 83 -7.82 19.92 -5.85
N ASP A 84 -7.08 18.81 -5.81
CA ASP A 84 -7.27 17.68 -6.71
C ASP A 84 -8.20 16.65 -6.05
N GLN A 85 -9.50 16.88 -6.19
CA GLN A 85 -10.53 16.03 -5.61
C GLN A 85 -10.45 14.57 -6.11
N PRO A 86 -10.33 14.30 -7.43
CA PRO A 86 -10.22 12.91 -7.88
C PRO A 86 -8.91 12.23 -7.44
N GLY A 87 -7.82 12.98 -7.28
CA GLY A 87 -6.58 12.47 -6.68
C GLY A 87 -6.78 12.01 -5.22
N LYS A 88 -7.57 12.75 -4.43
CA LYS A 88 -7.91 12.37 -3.05
C LYS A 88 -8.81 11.14 -3.00
N GLU A 89 -9.81 11.07 -3.86
CA GLU A 89 -10.71 9.91 -3.95
C GLU A 89 -9.96 8.62 -4.32
N LEU A 90 -8.98 8.73 -5.22
CA LEU A 90 -8.10 7.60 -5.55
C LEU A 90 -7.28 7.14 -4.35
N LEU A 91 -6.70 8.08 -3.59
CA LEU A 91 -5.96 7.74 -2.38
C LEU A 91 -6.84 7.07 -1.33
N GLN A 92 -8.05 7.58 -1.12
CA GLN A 92 -9.03 6.97 -0.22
C GLN A 92 -9.40 5.55 -0.69
N ARG A 93 -9.58 5.35 -2.01
CA ARG A 93 -9.85 4.02 -2.57
C ARG A 93 -8.69 3.05 -2.33
N ILE A 94 -7.45 3.50 -2.51
CA ILE A 94 -6.25 2.69 -2.24
C ILE A 94 -6.18 2.31 -0.77
N ALA A 95 -6.35 3.28 0.12
CA ALA A 95 -6.36 3.05 1.56
C ALA A 95 -7.47 2.09 1.98
N ARG A 96 -8.65 2.15 1.34
CA ARG A 96 -9.73 1.19 1.61
C ARG A 96 -9.35 -0.22 1.15
N LEU A 97 -8.89 -0.33 -0.09
CA LEU A 97 -8.46 -1.61 -0.67
C LEU A 97 -7.36 -2.28 0.15
N SER A 98 -6.42 -1.53 0.73
CA SER A 98 -5.36 -2.12 1.56
C SER A 98 -5.86 -2.84 2.82
N HIS A 99 -7.09 -2.55 3.27
CA HIS A 99 -7.71 -3.19 4.44
C HIS A 99 -8.77 -4.24 4.04
N GLU A 100 -9.20 -4.29 2.79
CA GLU A 100 -10.23 -5.22 2.32
C GLU A 100 -9.62 -6.59 1.99
N PRO A 101 -10.18 -7.71 2.48
CA PRO A 101 -9.88 -9.03 1.92
C PRO A 101 -10.26 -9.03 0.43
N PRO A 102 -9.41 -9.54 -0.48
CA PRO A 102 -8.20 -10.35 -0.25
C PRO A 102 -6.87 -9.58 -0.22
N PHE A 103 -6.89 -8.25 -0.26
CA PHE A 103 -5.71 -7.41 -0.46
C PHE A 103 -4.99 -7.06 0.86
N ALA A 104 -5.67 -7.22 2.00
CA ALA A 104 -5.10 -7.06 3.32
C ALA A 104 -3.80 -7.87 3.48
N GLY A 105 -2.74 -7.22 3.97
CA GLY A 105 -1.40 -7.81 4.13
C GLY A 105 -0.57 -7.94 2.84
N ARG A 106 -1.16 -7.66 1.66
CA ARG A 106 -0.46 -7.68 0.36
C ARG A 106 -0.34 -6.29 -0.27
N ILE A 107 -1.22 -5.37 0.11
CA ILE A 107 -1.17 -3.96 -0.25
C ILE A 107 -1.03 -3.15 1.04
N LEU A 108 -0.11 -2.19 1.06
CA LEU A 108 0.01 -1.20 2.12
C LEU A 108 -0.05 0.20 1.53
N PHE A 109 -0.81 1.08 2.19
CA PHE A 109 -0.79 2.51 1.92
C PHE A 109 -0.08 3.25 3.05
N ILE A 110 1.00 3.96 2.70
CA ILE A 110 1.79 4.77 3.63
C ILE A 110 1.30 6.21 3.50
N GLU A 111 0.51 6.63 4.49
CA GLU A 111 0.04 8.01 4.66
C GLU A 111 1.20 8.96 5.01
N ASP A 112 1.10 10.21 4.53
CA ASP A 112 1.96 11.33 4.93
C ASP A 112 3.46 11.01 4.96
N TYR A 113 3.99 10.58 3.82
CA TYR A 113 5.45 10.56 3.65
C TYR A 113 5.93 11.92 3.17
N ASP A 114 6.40 12.74 4.11
CA ASP A 114 7.34 13.83 3.84
C ASP A 114 8.74 13.32 4.23
N ILE A 115 9.69 13.39 3.28
CA ILE A 115 11.13 13.34 3.56
C ILE A 115 11.54 14.69 4.10
#